data_AF-A0AA88W729-F1
#
_entry.id   AF-A0AA88W729-F1
#
_cell.length_a   1.000
_cell.length_b   1.000
_cell.length_c   1.000
_cell.angle_alpha   90.00
_cell.angle_beta   90.00
_cell.angle_gamma   90.00
#
_symmetry.space_group_name_H-M   'P 1'
#
loop_
_entity.id
_entity.type
_entity.pdbx_description
1 polymer ?
#
loop_
_entity_poly.entity_id
_entity_poly.type
_entity_poly.pdbx_seq_one_letter_code
_entity_poly.pdbx_strand_id
1 'polypeptide(L)'
;MVKDASQGISFVCNNIAEYGGDPNRIYLMGQSAGAHIAACALVEQAIGESGEGESTSWSVSQIKAYFGLSGGYNLLNLVDHFHSRGLYKSIFVRYMLCGISWLIPYSLGLPFKDGLISYSIMEGEQSLRRFSPEVVVQDSNIKNAVSLLPPIVLFHGTADYSIPSDASKTFAEALQRVGVQAESILYEGKTHTDLFLQDPMRGGSDEMFEDLVALIHAGDSEALAKHAVAPPRKRLVPEFMLKLAHTVSPF
;
A
#
# COMPACT_ATOMS: atom_id res chain seq x y z
N MET A 1 4.47 -7.04 10.52
CA MET A 1 3.98 -6.67 9.18
C MET A 1 4.94 -5.75 8.45
N VAL A 2 5.14 -4.48 8.84
CA VAL A 2 6.07 -3.57 8.12
C VAL A 2 7.50 -4.11 8.04
N LYS A 3 8.06 -4.57 9.17
CA LYS A 3 9.39 -5.21 9.20
C LYS A 3 9.45 -6.47 8.34
N ASP A 4 8.40 -7.29 8.33
CA ASP A 4 8.35 -8.51 7.53
C ASP A 4 8.30 -8.19 6.03
N ALA A 5 7.52 -7.17 5.64
CA ALA A 5 7.49 -6.66 4.28
C ALA A 5 8.86 -6.11 3.86
N SER A 6 9.54 -5.33 4.72
CA SER A 6 10.90 -4.85 4.48
C SER A 6 11.90 -6.00 4.31
N GLN A 7 11.80 -7.07 5.10
CA GLN A 7 12.62 -8.27 4.91
C GLN A 7 12.34 -8.98 3.57
N GLY A 8 11.07 -9.05 3.15
CA GLY A 8 10.70 -9.57 1.83
C GLY A 8 11.27 -8.73 0.69
N ILE A 9 11.20 -7.41 0.80
CA ILE A 9 11.81 -6.48 -0.16
C ILE A 9 13.32 -6.68 -0.21
N SER A 10 13.97 -6.78 0.95
CA SER A 10 15.41 -7.05 1.09
C SER A 10 15.81 -8.33 0.37
N PHE A 11 15.06 -9.42 0.57
CA PHE A 11 15.31 -10.68 -0.10
C PHE A 11 15.25 -10.52 -1.63
N VAL A 12 14.22 -9.86 -2.16
CA VAL A 12 14.11 -9.63 -3.61
C VAL A 12 15.29 -8.79 -4.10
N CYS A 13 15.55 -7.64 -3.48
CA CYS A 13 16.64 -6.73 -3.88
C CYS A 13 18.01 -7.43 -3.94
N ASN A 14 18.26 -8.38 -3.04
CA ASN A 14 19.54 -9.07 -2.93
C ASN A 14 19.65 -10.34 -3.79
N ASN A 15 18.53 -10.97 -4.19
CA ASN A 15 18.54 -12.28 -4.84
C ASN A 15 17.89 -12.30 -6.23
N ILE A 16 17.21 -11.24 -6.67
CA ILE A 16 16.41 -11.26 -7.91
C ILE A 16 17.20 -11.68 -9.16
N ALA A 17 18.49 -11.32 -9.23
CA ALA A 17 19.37 -11.71 -10.33
C ALA A 17 19.56 -13.23 -10.45
N GLU A 18 19.59 -13.95 -9.32
CA GLU A 18 19.70 -15.41 -9.30
C GLU A 18 18.44 -16.10 -9.85
N TYR A 19 17.30 -15.40 -9.79
CA TYR A 19 16.02 -15.85 -10.35
C TYR A 19 15.77 -15.34 -11.78
N GLY A 20 16.76 -14.70 -12.40
CA GLY A 20 16.69 -14.18 -13.77
C GLY A 20 15.96 -12.86 -13.92
N GLY A 21 15.63 -12.16 -12.82
CA GLY A 21 15.10 -10.80 -12.88
C GLY A 21 16.22 -9.75 -12.95
N ASP A 22 15.88 -8.56 -13.43
CA ASP A 22 16.83 -7.45 -13.56
C ASP A 22 16.87 -6.62 -12.26
N PRO A 23 18.02 -6.57 -11.54
CA PRO A 23 18.14 -5.81 -10.30
C PRO A 23 17.99 -4.29 -10.49
N ASN A 24 18.04 -3.78 -11.72
CA ASN A 24 17.83 -2.36 -12.04
C ASN A 24 16.36 -2.04 -12.38
N ARG A 25 15.48 -3.03 -12.37
CA ARG A 25 14.05 -2.91 -12.74
C ARG A 25 13.13 -3.52 -11.67
N ILE A 26 13.37 -3.16 -10.41
CA ILE A 26 12.53 -3.59 -9.28
C ILE A 26 11.44 -2.55 -9.04
N TYR A 27 10.18 -2.99 -9.00
CA TYR A 27 9.03 -2.15 -8.69
C TYR A 27 8.32 -2.71 -7.45
N LEU A 28 7.90 -1.83 -6.55
CA LEU A 28 7.10 -2.23 -5.39
C LEU A 28 5.64 -1.93 -5.66
N MET A 29 4.74 -2.89 -5.40
CA MET A 29 3.30 -2.67 -5.54
C MET A 29 2.57 -3.27 -4.34
N GLY A 30 1.53 -2.59 -3.87
CA GLY A 30 0.64 -3.10 -2.83
C GLY A 30 -0.81 -2.69 -3.08
N GLN A 31 -1.75 -3.45 -2.52
CA GLN A 31 -3.19 -3.16 -2.57
C GLN A 31 -3.77 -3.05 -1.15
N SER A 32 -4.65 -2.08 -0.91
CA SER A 32 -5.33 -1.88 0.38
C SER A 32 -4.35 -1.81 1.57
N ALA A 33 -4.50 -2.69 2.55
CA ALA A 33 -3.55 -2.82 3.67
C ALA A 33 -2.11 -3.13 3.20
N GLY A 34 -1.95 -3.88 2.10
CA GLY A 34 -0.64 -4.12 1.49
C GLY A 34 0.01 -2.85 0.93
N ALA A 35 -0.78 -1.94 0.36
CA ALA A 35 -0.30 -0.63 -0.09
C ALA A 35 0.14 0.23 1.10
N HIS A 36 -0.64 0.24 2.18
CA HIS A 36 -0.28 0.90 3.43
C HIS A 36 1.04 0.37 4.01
N ILE A 37 1.18 -0.96 4.12
CA ILE A 37 2.37 -1.61 4.66
C ILE A 37 3.59 -1.33 3.78
N ALA A 38 3.45 -1.41 2.45
CA ALA A 38 4.52 -1.11 1.51
C ALA A 38 4.99 0.35 1.60
N ALA A 39 4.05 1.31 1.69
CA ALA A 39 4.37 2.72 1.88
C ALA A 39 5.07 2.96 3.23
N CYS A 40 4.60 2.35 4.32
CA CYS A 40 5.29 2.42 5.62
C CYS A 40 6.71 1.84 5.53
N ALA A 41 6.89 0.69 4.88
CA ALA A 41 8.19 0.04 4.74
C ALA A 41 9.17 0.92 3.95
N LEU A 42 8.74 1.55 2.86
CA LEU A 42 9.57 2.50 2.10
C LEU A 42 9.98 3.71 2.93
N VAL A 43 9.04 4.32 3.65
CA VAL A 43 9.32 5.52 4.47
C VAL A 43 10.23 5.18 5.64
N GLU A 44 9.98 4.08 6.37
CA GLU A 44 10.87 3.62 7.46
C GLU A 44 12.27 3.30 6.93
N GLN A 45 12.37 2.65 5.77
CA GLN A 45 13.63 2.33 5.14
C GLN A 45 14.41 3.60 4.74
N ALA A 46 13.74 4.58 4.12
CA ALA A 46 14.34 5.86 3.75
C ALA A 46 14.85 6.63 4.98
N ILE A 47 14.11 6.58 6.09
CA ILE A 47 14.52 7.19 7.37
C ILE A 47 15.80 6.53 7.87
N GLY A 48 15.85 5.19 7.90
CA GLY A 48 17.04 4.44 8.29
C GLY A 48 18.27 4.75 7.42
N GLU A 49 18.10 4.82 6.10
CA GLU A 49 19.18 5.19 5.16
C GLU A 49 19.70 6.61 5.32
N SER A 50 18.85 7.53 5.76
CA SER A 50 19.23 8.93 5.98
C SER A 50 19.97 9.17 7.30
N GLY A 51 19.95 8.20 8.23
CA GLY A 51 20.60 8.29 9.52
C GLY A 51 22.09 7.94 9.46
N GLU A 52 22.90 8.57 10.32
CA GLU A 52 24.32 8.22 10.44
C GLU A 52 24.48 6.88 11.20
N GLY A 53 24.91 5.82 10.50
CA GLY A 53 25.44 4.61 11.14
C GLY A 53 24.53 3.38 11.17
N GLU A 54 23.34 3.40 10.56
CA GLU A 54 22.54 2.18 10.38
C GLU A 54 22.90 1.48 9.07
N SER A 55 23.50 0.29 9.18
CA SER A 55 23.66 -0.60 8.03
C SER A 55 22.29 -1.14 7.63
N THR A 56 21.79 -0.71 6.48
CA THR A 56 20.54 -1.23 5.92
C THR A 56 20.79 -2.47 5.06
N SER A 57 19.79 -3.34 4.97
CA SER A 57 19.90 -4.62 4.21
C SER A 57 19.50 -4.51 2.73
N TRP A 58 18.90 -3.38 2.35
CA TRP A 58 18.54 -2.99 0.99
C TRP A 58 18.49 -1.46 0.93
N SER A 59 18.45 -0.89 -0.27
CA SER A 59 18.31 0.55 -0.46
C SER A 59 17.01 0.91 -1.19
N VAL A 60 16.35 1.99 -0.75
CA VAL A 60 15.20 2.60 -1.44
C VAL A 60 15.54 2.92 -2.90
N SER A 61 16.79 3.30 -3.19
CA SER A 61 17.27 3.58 -4.55
C SER A 61 17.22 2.38 -5.52
N GLN A 62 17.12 1.15 -4.99
CA GLN A 62 16.93 -0.05 -5.81
C GLN A 62 15.49 -0.17 -6.35
N ILE A 63 14.53 0.52 -5.73
CA ILE A 63 13.13 0.52 -6.14
C ILE A 63 12.91 1.62 -7.19
N LYS A 64 12.53 1.23 -8.40
CA LYS A 64 12.37 2.13 -9.53
C LYS A 64 11.13 3.01 -9.42
N ALA A 65 10.04 2.44 -8.91
CA ALA A 65 8.81 3.16 -8.56
C ALA A 65 7.99 2.33 -7.57
N TYR A 66 7.11 3.00 -6.83
CA TYR A 66 6.10 2.39 -5.97
C TYR A 66 4.69 2.62 -6.53
N PHE A 67 3.92 1.54 -6.62
CA PHE A 67 2.54 1.52 -7.08
C PHE A 67 1.59 1.17 -5.92
N GLY A 68 0.81 2.13 -5.45
CA GLY A 68 -0.15 1.92 -4.37
C GLY A 68 -1.58 1.84 -4.89
N LEU A 69 -2.27 0.72 -4.70
CA LEU A 69 -3.65 0.51 -5.18
C LEU A 69 -4.66 0.54 -4.02
N SER A 70 -5.62 1.46 -4.05
CA SER A 70 -6.69 1.59 -3.05
C SER A 70 -6.18 1.58 -1.59
N GLY A 71 -5.02 2.20 -1.36
CA GLY A 71 -4.33 2.15 -0.08
C GLY A 71 -4.84 3.17 0.94
N GLY A 72 -4.74 2.81 2.22
CA GLY A 72 -5.04 3.70 3.33
C GLY A 72 -3.79 4.36 3.91
N TYR A 73 -3.53 5.64 3.59
CA TYR A 73 -2.24 6.29 3.91
C TYR A 73 -2.27 7.23 5.13
N ASN A 74 -3.46 7.55 5.64
CA ASN A 74 -3.66 8.35 6.84
C ASN A 74 -4.64 7.63 7.77
N LEU A 75 -4.11 6.87 8.73
CA LEU A 75 -4.92 6.05 9.64
C LEU A 75 -5.84 6.90 10.53
N LEU A 76 -5.49 8.16 10.82
CA LEU A 76 -6.35 9.05 11.61
C LEU A 76 -7.67 9.30 10.86
N ASN A 77 -7.58 9.67 9.58
CA ASN A 77 -8.75 9.91 8.74
C ASN A 77 -9.54 8.62 8.50
N LEU A 78 -8.86 7.48 8.36
CA LEU A 78 -9.52 6.19 8.14
C LEU A 78 -10.28 5.69 9.37
N VAL A 79 -9.74 5.89 10.57
CA VAL A 79 -10.45 5.56 11.82
C VAL A 79 -11.79 6.28 11.87
N ASP A 80 -11.81 7.56 11.51
CA ASP A 80 -13.04 8.36 11.47
C ASP A 80 -13.99 7.89 10.38
N HIS A 81 -13.46 7.59 9.20
CA HIS A 81 -14.22 7.03 8.09
C HIS A 81 -14.91 5.71 8.49
N PHE A 82 -14.15 4.74 8.96
CA PHE A 82 -14.66 3.44 9.37
C PHE A 82 -15.66 3.53 10.53
N HIS A 83 -15.43 4.45 11.47
CA HIS A 83 -16.38 4.70 12.54
C HIS A 83 -17.73 5.19 12.04
N SER A 84 -17.74 6.14 11.10
CA SER A 84 -18.97 6.63 10.48
C SER A 84 -19.72 5.53 9.70
N ARG A 85 -19.01 4.47 9.31
CA ARG A 85 -19.54 3.31 8.57
C ARG A 85 -19.87 2.11 9.46
N GLY A 86 -19.79 2.26 10.79
CA GLY A 86 -20.20 1.23 11.76
C GLY A 86 -19.09 0.37 12.36
N LEU A 87 -17.83 0.55 11.92
CA LEU A 87 -16.67 -0.06 12.59
C LEU A 87 -16.14 0.88 13.67
N TYR A 88 -16.57 0.67 14.91
CA TYR A 88 -16.23 1.53 16.05
C TYR A 88 -14.71 1.79 16.15
N LYS A 89 -14.33 3.06 16.38
CA LYS A 89 -12.91 3.47 16.57
C LYS A 89 -12.20 2.59 17.60
N SER A 90 -12.88 2.27 18.71
CA SER A 90 -12.35 1.42 19.78
C SER A 90 -12.01 0.01 19.31
N ILE A 91 -12.75 -0.54 18.35
CA ILE A 91 -12.49 -1.86 17.75
C ILE A 91 -11.36 -1.76 16.74
N PHE A 92 -11.41 -0.78 15.84
CA PHE A 92 -10.38 -0.56 14.82
C PHE A 92 -9.00 -0.35 15.45
N VAL A 93 -8.90 0.56 16.43
CA VAL A 93 -7.66 0.86 17.15
C VAL A 93 -7.17 -0.37 17.91
N ARG A 94 -8.07 -1.18 18.48
CA ARG A 94 -7.68 -2.46 19.10
C ARG A 94 -7.07 -3.43 18.09
N TYR A 95 -7.64 -3.62 16.90
CA TYR A 95 -7.05 -4.51 15.90
C TYR A 95 -5.73 -4.00 15.33
N MET A 96 -5.60 -2.69 15.13
CA MET A 96 -4.38 -2.09 14.61
C MET A 96 -3.22 -2.10 15.63
N LEU A 97 -3.52 -1.92 16.92
CA LEU A 97 -2.50 -1.87 17.99
C LEU A 97 -2.25 -3.23 18.64
N CYS A 98 -3.26 -4.08 18.73
CA CYS A 98 -3.14 -5.42 19.28
C CYS A 98 -2.94 -6.42 18.15
N GLY A 99 -1.67 -6.66 17.80
CA GLY A 99 -1.32 -7.95 17.19
C GLY A 99 -1.91 -9.10 18.01
N ILE A 100 -2.15 -10.25 17.37
CA ILE A 100 -2.86 -11.47 17.80
C ILE A 100 -2.54 -11.99 19.24
N SER A 101 -1.56 -11.42 19.94
CA SER A 101 -1.14 -11.73 21.31
C SER A 101 -2.27 -11.70 22.37
N TRP A 102 -3.43 -11.11 22.08
CA TRP A 102 -4.59 -11.09 22.97
C TRP A 102 -5.51 -12.31 22.88
N LEU A 103 -5.43 -13.13 21.83
CA LEU A 103 -6.25 -14.34 21.69
C LEU A 103 -5.70 -15.53 22.50
N ILE A 104 -4.41 -15.52 22.82
CA ILE A 104 -3.74 -16.62 23.51
C ILE A 104 -4.21 -16.79 24.97
N PRO A 105 -4.36 -15.73 25.79
CA PRO A 105 -4.85 -15.88 27.16
C PRO A 105 -6.30 -16.36 27.24
N TYR A 106 -7.15 -15.94 26.29
CA TYR A 106 -8.57 -16.28 26.26
C TYR A 106 -8.80 -17.77 25.91
N SER A 107 -7.99 -18.33 25.00
CA SER A 107 -8.05 -19.76 24.66
C SER A 107 -7.40 -20.68 25.70
N LEU A 108 -6.55 -20.16 26.59
CA LEU A 108 -5.80 -20.96 27.58
C LEU A 108 -6.29 -20.80 29.03
N GLY A 109 -7.32 -19.99 29.29
CA GLY A 109 -7.91 -19.84 30.63
C GLY A 109 -6.94 -19.28 31.69
N LEU A 110 -5.91 -18.55 31.26
CA LEU A 110 -4.91 -17.97 32.17
C LEU A 110 -5.48 -16.70 32.83
N PRO A 111 -5.36 -16.55 34.17
CA PRO A 111 -5.86 -15.37 34.86
C PRO A 111 -5.10 -14.12 34.41
N PHE A 112 -5.86 -13.06 34.15
CA PHE A 112 -5.33 -11.72 33.98
C PHE A 112 -4.50 -11.33 35.20
N LYS A 113 -3.19 -11.15 35.02
CA LYS A 113 -2.38 -10.46 36.02
C LYS A 113 -2.54 -8.97 35.80
N ASP A 114 -3.46 -8.38 36.56
CA ASP A 114 -3.61 -6.93 36.69
C ASP A 114 -2.28 -6.33 37.16
N GLY A 115 -1.58 -5.63 36.27
CA GLY A 115 -0.44 -4.79 36.66
C GLY A 115 0.76 -4.71 35.71
N LEU A 116 0.88 -5.57 34.69
CA LEU A 116 2.07 -5.57 33.80
C LEU A 116 1.80 -5.32 32.31
N ILE A 117 0.54 -5.14 31.90
CA ILE A 117 0.16 -4.96 30.48
C ILE A 117 -0.58 -3.63 30.23
N SER A 118 -0.28 -2.60 31.02
CA SER A 118 -0.75 -1.23 30.74
C SER A 118 0.21 -0.43 29.84
N TYR A 119 1.48 -0.83 29.77
CA TYR A 119 2.51 -0.10 29.03
C TYR A 119 2.42 -0.19 27.50
N SER A 120 1.66 -1.13 26.93
CA SER A 120 1.46 -1.23 25.46
C SER A 120 0.18 -0.54 24.97
N ILE A 121 -0.64 0.01 25.87
CA ILE A 121 -1.80 0.84 25.52
C ILE A 121 -1.35 2.30 25.27
N MET A 122 -0.13 2.64 25.70
CA MET A 122 0.42 4.00 25.72
C MET A 122 0.96 4.53 24.40
N GLU A 123 0.79 3.87 23.26
CA GLU A 123 1.01 4.56 21.99
C GLU A 123 -0.28 4.98 21.26
N GLY A 124 -1.49 4.57 21.67
CA GLY A 124 -2.79 5.15 21.24
C GLY A 124 -2.86 5.83 19.86
N GLU A 125 -3.25 7.12 19.83
CA GLU A 125 -3.24 7.96 18.60
C GLU A 125 -1.82 8.26 18.07
N GLN A 126 -0.78 8.19 18.91
CA GLN A 126 0.60 8.42 18.47
C GLN A 126 1.10 7.31 17.54
N SER A 127 0.73 6.05 17.79
CA SER A 127 0.96 4.93 16.88
C SER A 127 0.23 5.15 15.55
N LEU A 128 -1.01 5.67 15.57
CA LEU A 128 -1.73 5.97 14.32
C LEU A 128 -0.98 6.99 13.48
N ARG A 129 -0.43 8.04 14.10
CA ARG A 129 0.44 9.03 13.42
C ARG A 129 1.70 8.38 12.85
N ARG A 130 2.40 7.57 13.67
CA ARG A 130 3.62 6.86 13.27
C ARG A 130 3.39 5.93 12.08
N PHE A 131 2.26 5.24 12.04
CA PHE A 131 1.88 4.36 10.95
C PHE A 131 0.98 5.04 9.92
N SER A 132 0.97 6.37 9.84
CA SER A 132 0.31 7.11 8.76
C SER A 132 1.39 7.67 7.83
N PRO A 133 1.77 6.98 6.74
CA PRO A 133 2.82 7.47 5.86
C PRO A 133 2.53 8.88 5.33
N GLU A 134 1.27 9.25 5.10
CA GLU A 134 0.88 10.63 4.74
C GLU A 134 1.30 11.66 5.80
N VAL A 135 1.18 11.33 7.09
CA VAL A 135 1.55 12.22 8.20
C VAL A 135 3.07 12.23 8.36
N VAL A 136 3.72 11.06 8.30
CA VAL A 136 5.16 10.92 8.53
C VAL A 136 5.98 11.67 7.50
N VAL A 137 5.66 11.55 6.20
CA VAL A 137 6.43 12.24 5.13
C VAL A 137 6.41 13.76 5.23
N GLN A 138 5.45 14.32 5.98
CA GLN A 138 5.34 15.77 6.21
C GLN A 138 6.21 16.28 7.37
N ASP A 139 6.84 15.40 8.16
CA ASP A 139 7.74 15.81 9.23
C ASP A 139 9.02 16.45 8.66
N SER A 140 9.25 17.71 9.02
CA SER A 140 10.41 18.48 8.58
C SER A 140 11.76 17.90 9.02
N ASN A 141 11.78 17.05 10.05
CA ASN A 141 13.01 16.44 10.55
C ASN A 141 13.51 15.30 9.65
N ILE A 142 12.67 14.75 8.78
CA ILE A 142 13.02 13.63 7.90
C ILE A 142 13.15 14.03 6.42
N LYS A 143 13.35 15.32 6.12
CA LYS A 143 13.46 15.81 4.74
C LYS A 143 14.52 15.07 3.91
N ASN A 144 15.65 14.72 4.53
CA ASN A 144 16.70 13.94 3.87
C ASN A 144 16.20 12.55 3.48
N ALA A 145 15.50 11.85 4.38
CA ALA A 145 14.86 10.57 4.09
C ALA A 145 13.84 10.67 2.96
N VAL A 146 12.95 11.66 3.02
CA VAL A 146 11.91 11.87 2.02
C VAL A 146 12.48 12.07 0.62
N SER A 147 13.65 12.74 0.51
CA SER A 147 14.33 12.93 -0.78
C SER A 147 14.86 11.65 -1.42
N LEU A 148 14.95 10.55 -0.66
CA LEU A 148 15.36 9.23 -1.15
C LEU A 148 14.19 8.41 -1.73
N LEU A 149 12.94 8.83 -1.48
CA LEU A 149 11.77 8.07 -1.92
C LEU A 149 11.71 8.00 -3.46
N PRO A 150 11.34 6.84 -4.02
CA PRO A 150 11.24 6.68 -5.46
C PRO A 150 10.00 7.42 -5.98
N PRO A 151 9.81 7.52 -7.30
CA PRO A 151 8.53 7.94 -7.87
C PRO A 151 7.38 7.07 -7.33
N ILE A 152 6.27 7.71 -6.96
CA ILE A 152 5.08 7.06 -6.38
C ILE A 152 3.86 7.31 -7.27
N VAL A 153 3.18 6.23 -7.67
CA VAL A 153 1.93 6.32 -8.42
C VAL A 153 0.83 5.61 -7.63
N LEU A 154 -0.28 6.30 -7.40
CA LEU A 154 -1.39 5.82 -6.58
C LEU A 154 -2.63 5.60 -7.45
N PHE A 155 -3.10 4.37 -7.53
CA PHE A 155 -4.29 3.98 -8.29
C PHE A 155 -5.49 3.85 -7.36
N HIS A 156 -6.65 4.38 -7.75
CA HIS A 156 -7.87 4.27 -6.92
C HIS A 156 -9.16 4.31 -7.73
N GLY A 157 -10.16 3.53 -7.34
CA GLY A 157 -11.51 3.63 -7.90
C GLY A 157 -12.34 4.75 -7.25
N THR A 158 -13.09 5.54 -8.01
CA THR A 158 -13.89 6.64 -7.45
C THR A 158 -15.13 6.18 -6.69
N ALA A 159 -15.57 4.93 -6.90
CA ALA A 159 -16.69 4.31 -6.19
C ALA A 159 -16.24 3.34 -5.08
N ASP A 160 -14.97 3.41 -4.67
CA ASP A 160 -14.43 2.66 -3.52
C ASP A 160 -15.17 3.06 -2.24
N TYR A 161 -15.90 2.09 -1.66
CA TYR A 161 -16.71 2.32 -0.48
C TYR A 161 -15.92 2.08 0.81
N SER A 162 -14.89 1.24 0.74
CA SER A 162 -14.05 0.82 1.86
C SER A 162 -13.02 1.88 2.23
N ILE A 163 -12.27 2.36 1.24
CA ILE A 163 -11.26 3.42 1.40
C ILE A 163 -11.67 4.56 0.46
N PRO A 164 -11.94 5.77 0.96
CA PRO A 164 -12.21 6.89 0.08
C PRO A 164 -11.05 7.15 -0.87
N SER A 165 -11.36 7.35 -2.15
CA SER A 165 -10.35 7.67 -3.18
C SER A 165 -9.53 8.94 -2.86
N ASP A 166 -10.12 9.87 -2.09
CA ASP A 166 -9.43 11.02 -1.52
C ASP A 166 -8.17 10.64 -0.74
N ALA A 167 -8.11 9.46 -0.11
CA ALA A 167 -6.92 9.00 0.62
C ALA A 167 -5.68 8.89 -0.29
N SER A 168 -5.85 8.48 -1.54
CA SER A 168 -4.74 8.45 -2.51
C SER A 168 -4.42 9.85 -3.02
N LYS A 169 -5.44 10.68 -3.24
CA LYS A 169 -5.24 12.07 -3.68
C LYS A 169 -4.47 12.88 -2.63
N THR A 170 -4.90 12.86 -1.37
CA THR A 170 -4.26 13.63 -0.29
C THR A 170 -2.85 13.13 -0.02
N PHE A 171 -2.59 11.83 -0.16
CA PHE A 171 -1.24 11.29 0.00
C PHE A 171 -0.31 11.71 -1.15
N ALA A 172 -0.76 11.66 -2.41
CA ALA A 172 0.01 12.18 -3.53
C ALA A 172 0.31 13.69 -3.36
N GLU A 173 -0.67 14.49 -2.97
CA GLU A 173 -0.49 15.92 -2.69
C GLU A 173 0.48 16.17 -1.52
N ALA A 174 0.44 15.34 -0.47
CA ALA A 174 1.38 15.42 0.65
C ALA A 174 2.82 15.12 0.22
N LEU A 175 3.02 14.08 -0.60
CA LEU A 175 4.31 13.72 -1.18
C LEU A 175 4.85 14.81 -2.12
N GLN A 176 4.01 15.36 -2.99
CA GLN A 176 4.37 16.46 -3.88
C GLN A 176 4.81 17.71 -3.10
N ARG A 177 4.11 18.05 -2.00
CA ARG A 177 4.46 19.20 -1.14
C ARG A 177 5.85 19.08 -0.51
N VAL A 178 6.34 17.86 -0.33
CA VAL A 178 7.69 17.60 0.22
C VAL A 178 8.72 17.24 -0.84
N GLY A 179 8.38 17.43 -2.13
CA GLY A 179 9.31 17.33 -3.25
C GLY A 179 9.45 15.92 -3.86
N VAL A 180 8.62 14.96 -3.45
CA VAL A 180 8.61 13.62 -4.04
C VAL A 180 7.81 13.63 -5.34
N GLN A 181 8.30 12.95 -6.37
CA GLN A 181 7.53 12.71 -7.59
C GLN A 181 6.38 11.75 -7.26
N ALA A 182 5.18 12.29 -7.13
CA ALA A 182 3.99 11.49 -6.84
C ALA A 182 2.82 11.88 -7.73
N GLU A 183 1.99 10.91 -8.11
CA GLU A 183 0.74 11.15 -8.82
C GLU A 183 -0.37 10.19 -8.35
N SER A 184 -1.62 10.59 -8.54
CA SER A 184 -2.79 9.74 -8.29
C SER A 184 -3.64 9.62 -9.55
N ILE A 185 -3.93 8.38 -9.97
CA ILE A 185 -4.77 8.06 -11.12
C ILE A 185 -6.08 7.46 -10.59
N LEU A 186 -7.20 8.12 -10.91
CA LEU A 186 -8.52 7.75 -10.43
C LEU A 186 -9.36 7.13 -11.56
N TYR A 187 -9.96 5.98 -11.28
CA TYR A 187 -10.76 5.23 -12.25
C TYR A 187 -12.25 5.36 -11.93
N GLU A 188 -12.99 5.94 -12.87
CA GLU A 188 -14.38 6.33 -12.63
C GLU A 188 -15.30 5.12 -12.43
N GLY A 189 -16.10 5.15 -11.37
CA GLY A 189 -17.09 4.12 -11.07
C GLY A 189 -16.51 2.78 -10.60
N LYS A 190 -15.19 2.67 -10.42
CA LYS A 190 -14.53 1.46 -9.91
C LYS A 190 -14.61 1.40 -8.39
N THR A 191 -14.94 0.24 -7.86
CA THR A 191 -14.96 -0.09 -6.43
C THR A 191 -13.57 -0.50 -5.93
N HIS A 192 -13.42 -0.81 -4.63
CA HIS A 192 -12.16 -1.24 -4.02
C HIS A 192 -11.58 -2.49 -4.66
N THR A 193 -12.45 -3.34 -5.20
CA THR A 193 -12.07 -4.63 -5.77
C THR A 193 -11.94 -4.62 -7.29
N ASP A 194 -12.63 -3.72 -7.98
CA ASP A 194 -12.75 -3.80 -9.44
C ASP A 194 -11.39 -3.81 -10.14
N LEU A 195 -10.48 -2.92 -9.73
CA LEU A 195 -9.18 -2.74 -10.36
C LEU A 195 -8.23 -3.94 -10.21
N PHE A 196 -8.36 -4.74 -9.14
CA PHE A 196 -7.45 -5.86 -8.90
C PHE A 196 -8.08 -7.24 -9.12
N LEU A 197 -9.42 -7.32 -9.12
CA LEU A 197 -10.14 -8.59 -9.19
C LEU A 197 -11.09 -8.62 -10.39
N GLN A 198 -12.12 -7.78 -10.43
CA GLN A 198 -13.18 -7.89 -11.43
C GLN A 198 -12.67 -7.55 -12.84
N ASP A 199 -11.87 -6.50 -12.99
CA ASP A 199 -11.32 -6.08 -14.28
C ASP A 199 -10.34 -7.14 -14.84
N PRO A 200 -9.36 -7.65 -14.08
CA PRO A 200 -8.55 -8.80 -14.52
C PRO A 200 -9.38 -10.04 -14.86
N MET A 201 -10.42 -10.35 -14.08
CA MET A 201 -11.29 -11.53 -14.33
C MET A 201 -12.23 -11.35 -15.52
N ARG A 202 -12.58 -10.11 -15.88
CA ARG A 202 -13.39 -9.76 -17.06
C ARG A 202 -12.67 -10.09 -18.36
N GLY A 203 -11.35 -9.97 -18.37
CA GLY A 203 -10.52 -10.10 -19.57
C GLY A 203 -10.76 -8.96 -20.57
N GLY A 204 -10.12 -9.03 -21.73
CA GLY A 204 -10.07 -7.95 -22.70
C GLY A 204 -9.08 -6.86 -22.29
N SER A 205 -9.48 -5.60 -22.46
CA SER A 205 -8.74 -4.41 -22.02
C SER A 205 -9.11 -4.05 -20.58
N ASP A 206 -8.11 -3.73 -19.77
CA ASP A 206 -8.27 -3.20 -18.42
C ASP A 206 -7.31 -2.03 -18.25
N GLU A 207 -7.91 -0.88 -17.96
CA GLU A 207 -7.33 0.45 -18.00
C GLU A 207 -6.13 0.58 -17.06
N MET A 208 -6.26 0.12 -15.80
CA MET A 208 -5.18 0.23 -14.83
C MET A 208 -3.97 -0.61 -15.22
N PHE A 209 -4.22 -1.78 -15.80
CA PHE A 209 -3.13 -2.59 -16.33
C PHE A 209 -2.42 -1.89 -17.51
N GLU A 210 -3.15 -1.23 -18.41
CA GLU A 210 -2.53 -0.49 -19.51
C GLU A 210 -1.68 0.68 -18.99
N ASP A 211 -2.18 1.42 -18.01
CA ASP A 211 -1.43 2.50 -17.35
C ASP A 211 -0.18 1.98 -16.64
N LEU A 212 -0.30 0.87 -15.91
CA LEU A 212 0.83 0.23 -15.23
C LEU A 212 1.90 -0.25 -16.23
N VAL A 213 1.51 -0.85 -17.34
CA VAL A 213 2.45 -1.26 -18.41
C VAL A 213 3.15 -0.05 -19.02
N ALA A 214 2.42 1.03 -19.30
CA ALA A 214 2.99 2.27 -19.83
C ALA A 214 4.03 2.87 -18.87
N LEU A 215 3.76 2.84 -17.56
CA LEU A 215 4.67 3.33 -16.53
C LEU A 215 5.92 2.45 -16.38
N ILE A 216 5.76 1.12 -16.34
CA ILE A 216 6.87 0.16 -16.18
C ILE A 216 7.80 0.14 -17.39
N HIS A 217 7.24 0.34 -18.59
CA HIS A 217 7.97 0.35 -19.86
C HIS A 217 8.17 1.76 -20.43
N ALA A 218 8.08 2.79 -19.58
CA ALA A 218 8.39 4.15 -19.97
C ALA A 218 9.83 4.22 -20.53
N GLY A 219 9.96 4.60 -21.81
CA GLY A 219 11.26 4.65 -22.51
C GLY A 219 11.71 3.32 -23.15
N ASP A 220 10.92 2.25 -23.08
CA ASP A 220 11.17 0.95 -23.71
C ASP A 220 10.18 0.72 -24.87
N SER A 221 10.45 1.35 -26.01
CA SER A 221 9.58 1.29 -27.19
C SER A 221 9.39 -0.13 -27.73
N GLU A 222 10.39 -1.00 -27.56
CA GLU A 222 10.29 -2.40 -27.99
C GLU A 222 9.30 -3.17 -27.12
N ALA A 223 9.36 -3.03 -25.81
CA ALA A 223 8.41 -3.69 -24.91
C ALA A 223 6.98 -3.16 -25.11
N LEU A 224 6.81 -1.85 -25.30
CA LEU A 224 5.51 -1.26 -25.61
C LEU A 224 4.94 -1.78 -26.93
N ALA A 225 5.77 -1.93 -27.97
CA ALA A 225 5.35 -2.50 -29.25
C ALA A 225 4.95 -3.98 -29.12
N LYS A 226 5.68 -4.77 -28.32
CA LYS A 226 5.34 -6.16 -28.02
C LYS A 226 4.00 -6.28 -27.29
N HIS A 227 3.75 -5.39 -26.32
CA HIS A 227 2.49 -5.34 -25.60
C HIS A 227 1.31 -4.96 -26.51
N ALA A 228 1.50 -3.97 -27.40
CA ALA A 228 0.47 -3.52 -28.32
C ALA A 228 -0.05 -4.61 -29.29
N VAL A 229 0.76 -5.62 -29.58
CA VAL A 229 0.38 -6.76 -30.45
C VAL A 229 0.03 -8.03 -29.66
N ALA A 230 0.07 -7.98 -28.32
CA ALA A 230 -0.26 -9.11 -27.47
C ALA A 230 -1.75 -9.48 -27.63
N PRO A 231 -2.11 -10.78 -27.55
CA PRO A 231 -3.50 -11.19 -27.60
C PRO A 231 -4.29 -10.62 -26.40
N PRO A 232 -5.58 -10.29 -26.57
CA PRO A 232 -6.42 -9.82 -25.47
C PRO A 232 -6.45 -10.81 -24.31
N ARG A 233 -6.53 -10.29 -23.09
CA ARG A 233 -6.61 -11.13 -21.88
C ARG A 233 -7.86 -12.00 -21.92
N LYS A 234 -7.70 -13.28 -21.59
CA LYS A 234 -8.80 -14.23 -21.57
C LYS A 234 -9.76 -13.90 -20.43
N ARG A 235 -11.06 -13.86 -20.71
CA ARG A 235 -12.11 -13.80 -19.69
C ARG A 235 -12.06 -15.04 -18.80
N LEU A 236 -12.01 -14.83 -17.49
CA LEU A 236 -11.96 -15.90 -16.49
C LEU A 236 -13.33 -16.21 -15.91
N VAL A 237 -14.24 -15.24 -15.85
CA VAL A 237 -15.57 -15.38 -15.25
C VAL A 237 -16.67 -14.73 -16.11
N PRO A 238 -17.90 -15.31 -16.16
CA PRO A 238 -19.04 -14.71 -16.85
C PRO A 238 -19.38 -13.29 -16.37
N GLU A 239 -19.78 -12.42 -17.29
CA GLU A 239 -20.03 -11.00 -17.00
C GLU A 239 -21.09 -10.78 -15.90
N PHE A 240 -22.13 -11.62 -15.87
CA PHE A 240 -23.20 -11.47 -14.89
C PHE A 240 -22.71 -11.69 -13.44
N MET A 241 -21.72 -12.56 -13.22
CA MET A 241 -21.15 -12.79 -11.89
C MET A 241 -20.32 -11.60 -11.44
N LEU A 242 -19.59 -10.96 -12.35
CA LEU A 242 -18.81 -9.76 -12.06
C LEU A 242 -19.73 -8.59 -11.71
N LYS A 243 -20.81 -8.39 -12.48
CA LYS A 243 -21.82 -7.37 -12.19
C LYS A 243 -22.50 -7.62 -10.84
N LEU A 244 -22.85 -8.88 -10.55
CA LEU A 244 -23.43 -9.25 -9.26
C LEU A 244 -22.45 -9.00 -8.11
N ALA A 245 -21.19 -9.38 -8.25
CA ALA A 245 -20.16 -9.14 -7.23
C ALA A 245 -19.98 -7.64 -6.95
N HIS A 246 -19.91 -6.82 -8.00
CA HIS A 246 -19.84 -5.37 -7.91
C HIS A 246 -21.05 -4.78 -7.16
N THR A 247 -22.27 -5.28 -7.38
CA THR A 247 -23.47 -4.74 -6.70
C THR A 247 -23.68 -5.27 -5.29
N VAL A 248 -23.40 -6.56 -5.04
CA VAL A 248 -23.69 -7.23 -3.76
C VAL A 248 -22.56 -7.04 -2.75
N SER A 249 -21.33 -6.92 -3.23
CA SER A 249 -20.13 -6.76 -2.42
C SER A 249 -19.28 -5.60 -2.92
N PRO A 250 -19.81 -4.36 -2.96
CA PRO A 250 -19.09 -3.17 -3.38
C PRO A 250 -18.14 -2.72 -2.27
N PHE A 251 -17.20 -3.59 -1.87
CA PHE A 251 -16.09 -3.14 -1.05
C PHE A 251 -15.46 -1.94 -1.73
#